data_AF-A0A926BYR7-F1
#
_entry.id   AF-A0A926BYR7-F1
#
_cell.length_a   1.000
_cell.length_b   1.000
_cell.length_c   1.000
_cell.angle_alpha   90.00
_cell.angle_beta   90.00
_cell.angle_gamma   90.00
#
_symmetry.space_group_name_H-M   'P 1'
#
loop_
_entity.id
_entity.type
_entity.pdbx_description
1 polymer ?
#
loop_
_entity_poly.entity_id
_entity_poly.type
_entity_poly.pdbx_seq_one_letter_code
_entity_poly.pdbx_strand_id
1 'polypeptide(L)' 'RDIQSEQSVAIHFGTFSLGDDGDQEPIDALTAALQQTGVPAEQFRALKEGEGVTFQ' A
#
# COMPACT_ATOMS: atom_id res chain seq x y z
N ARG A 1 10.91 -5.77 3.06
CA ARG A 1 12.37 -5.98 3.01
C ARG A 1 12.84 -6.79 4.21
N ASP A 2 12.63 -6.30 5.42
CA ASP A 2 13.09 -6.99 6.64
C ASP A 2 12.47 -8.38 6.83
N ILE A 3 11.17 -8.50 6.58
CA ILE A 3 10.45 -9.79 6.61
C ILE A 3 10.54 -10.59 5.30
N GLN A 4 11.28 -10.08 4.32
CA GLN A 4 11.50 -10.72 3.01
C GLN A 4 10.22 -11.19 2.27
N SER A 5 9.09 -10.50 2.47
CA SER A 5 7.86 -10.84 1.75
C SER A 5 7.99 -10.59 0.24
N GLU A 6 7.48 -11.52 -0.56
CA GLU A 6 7.41 -11.39 -2.02
C GLU A 6 6.28 -10.46 -2.47
N GLN A 7 5.18 -10.41 -1.71
CA GLN A 7 3.99 -9.61 -1.99
C GLN A 7 3.47 -8.95 -0.71
N SER A 8 2.87 -7.78 -0.81
CA SER A 8 2.26 -7.05 0.31
C SER A 8 1.01 -6.31 -0.15
N VAL A 9 0.02 -6.24 0.72
CA VAL A 9 -1.22 -5.49 0.50
C VAL A 9 -1.34 -4.46 1.61
N ALA A 10 -1.48 -3.19 1.23
CA ALA A 10 -1.67 -2.10 2.19
C ALA A 10 -3.07 -2.23 2.79
N ILE A 11 -3.15 -2.02 4.10
CA ILE A 11 -4.39 -2.01 4.88
C ILE A 11 -4.37 -0.82 5.83
N HIS A 12 -5.46 -0.60 6.56
CA HIS A 12 -5.54 0.39 7.63
C HIS A 12 -5.48 1.86 7.15
N PHE A 13 -5.95 2.14 5.93
CA PHE A 13 -6.15 3.48 5.40
C PHE A 13 -7.58 3.64 4.84
N GLY A 14 -8.00 4.88 4.58
CA GLY A 14 -9.20 5.21 3.77
C GLY A 14 -10.58 4.81 4.34
N THR A 15 -10.65 4.09 5.47
CA THR A 15 -11.93 3.60 6.04
C THR A 15 -12.40 4.38 7.27
N PHE A 16 -11.49 4.74 8.17
CA PHE A 16 -11.82 5.43 9.42
C PHE A 16 -10.79 6.52 9.70
N SER A 17 -11.24 7.71 10.09
CA SER A 17 -10.38 8.82 10.51
C SER A 17 -9.82 8.59 11.91
N LEU A 18 -8.79 7.74 11.99
CA LEU A 18 -8.11 7.39 13.24
C LEU A 18 -6.78 8.15 13.43
N GLY A 19 -6.25 8.75 12.36
CA GLY A 19 -5.03 9.56 12.35
C GLY A 19 -5.30 11.03 11.99
N ASP A 20 -4.22 11.78 11.83
CA ASP A 20 -4.20 13.18 11.34
C ASP A 20 -3.90 13.30 9.85
N ASP A 21 -3.81 12.17 9.16
CA ASP A 21 -3.62 12.03 7.72
C ASP A 21 -4.93 12.22 6.94
N GLY A 22 -4.80 12.77 5.73
CA GLY A 22 -5.92 12.77 4.78
C GLY A 22 -6.19 11.38 4.20
N ASP A 23 -7.42 11.10 3.80
CA ASP A 23 -7.84 9.76 3.31
C ASP A 23 -6.90 9.14 2.25
N GLN A 24 -6.34 9.96 1.35
CA GLN A 24 -5.44 9.54 0.27
C GLN A 24 -3.95 9.72 0.56
N GLU A 25 -3.62 10.44 1.62
CA GLU A 25 -2.22 10.74 1.97
C GLU A 25 -1.38 9.47 2.19
N PRO A 26 -1.88 8.39 2.84
CA PRO A 26 -1.14 7.13 2.94
C PRO A 26 -0.82 6.48 1.59
N ILE A 27 -1.71 6.61 0.60
CA ILE A 27 -1.53 6.01 -0.74
C ILE A 27 -0.45 6.78 -1.50
N ASP A 28 -0.47 8.11 -1.40
CA ASP A 28 0.54 8.98 -2.01
C ASP A 28 1.91 8.75 -1.38
N ALA A 29 1.96 8.66 -0.05
CA ALA A 29 3.18 8.35 0.70
C ALA A 29 3.74 6.97 0.36
N LEU A 30 2.89 5.94 0.26
CA LEU A 30 3.30 4.59 -0.19
C LEU A 30 3.89 4.66 -1.59
N THR A 31 3.21 5.32 -2.53
CA THR A 31 3.67 5.45 -3.92
C THR A 31 5.05 6.11 -3.98
N ALA A 32 5.26 7.20 -3.23
CA ALA A 32 6.55 7.87 -3.14
C ALA A 32 7.64 6.97 -2.55
N ALA A 33 7.33 6.22 -1.48
CA ALA A 33 8.28 5.30 -0.86
C ALA A 33 8.69 4.16 -1.78
N LEU A 34 7.74 3.59 -2.54
CA LEU A 34 8.02 2.54 -3.52
C LEU A 34 8.94 3.05 -4.64
N GLN A 35 8.68 4.27 -5.14
CA GLN A 35 9.54 4.93 -6.13
C GLN A 35 10.95 5.19 -5.59
N GLN A 36 11.07 5.75 -4.39
CA GLN A 36 12.36 6.06 -3.77
C GLN A 36 13.19 4.81 -3.49
N THR A 37 12.53 3.70 -3.17
CA THR A 37 13.21 2.44 -2.85
C THR A 37 13.38 1.51 -4.04
N GLY A 38 12.77 1.82 -5.18
CA GLY A 38 12.78 0.97 -6.38
C GLY A 38 12.01 -0.34 -6.20
N VAL A 39 11.03 -0.37 -5.30
CA VAL A 39 10.14 -1.54 -5.14
C VAL A 39 9.02 -1.42 -6.19
N PRO A 40 8.83 -2.45 -7.04
CA PRO A 40 7.74 -2.42 -8.02
C PRO A 40 6.37 -2.36 -7.34
N ALA A 41 5.47 -1.54 -7.87
CA ALA A 41 4.13 -1.34 -7.30
C ALA A 41 3.31 -2.64 -7.26
N GLU A 42 3.57 -3.56 -8.19
CA GLU A 42 2.95 -4.88 -8.21
C GLU A 42 3.33 -5.77 -7.02
N GLN A 43 4.44 -5.48 -6.31
CA GLN A 43 4.88 -6.22 -5.12
C GLN A 43 4.29 -5.65 -3.82
N PHE A 44 3.85 -4.39 -3.81
CA PHE A 44 3.18 -3.78 -2.65
C PHE A 44 2.01 -2.90 -3.11
N ARG A 45 0.80 -3.45 -3.04
CA ARG A 45 -0.40 -2.86 -3.63
C ARG A 45 -1.30 -2.23 -2.58
N ALA A 46 -1.78 -1.01 -2.85
CA ALA A 46 -2.99 -0.47 -2.23
C ALA A 46 -4.18 -0.79 -3.15
N LEU A 47 -5.04 -1.70 -2.72
CA LEU A 47 -6.22 -2.12 -3.48
C LEU A 47 -7.38 -1.16 -3.21
N LYS A 48 -8.29 -1.01 -4.18
CA LYS A 48 -9.57 -0.33 -3.94
C LYS A 48 -10.50 -1.20 -3.10
N GLU A 49 -11.49 -0.59 -2.47
CA GLU A 49 -12.50 -1.30 -1.68
C GLU A 49 -13.23 -2.33 -2.55
N GLY A 50 -13.18 -3.60 -2.15
CA GLY A 50 -13.79 -4.71 -2.88
C GLY A 50 -12.97 -5.26 -4.05
N GLU A 51 -11.79 -4.71 -4.33
CA GLU A 51 -10.88 -5.25 -5.34
C GLU A 51 -10.21 -6.55 -4.85
N GLY A 52 -10.22 -7.59 -5.70
CA GLY A 52 -9.54 -8.85 -5.44
C GLY A 52 -8.19 -8.92 -6.17
N VAL A 53 -7.22 -9.60 -5.56
CA VAL A 53 -5.93 -9.92 -6.17
C VAL A 53 -5.58 -11.39 -5.94
N THR A 54 -4.93 -12.01 -6.91
CA THR A 54 -4.37 -13.37 -6.79
C THR A 54 -2.88 -13.32 -7.03
N PHE A 55 -2.14 -14.01 -6.18
CA PHE A 55 -0.70 -14.21 -6.31
C PHE A 55 -0.45 -15.61 -6.88
N GLN A 56 0.47 -15.73 -7.83
CA GLN A 56 0.86 -17.01 -8.42
C GLN A 56 1.97 -17.66 -7.61
#